data_AF-A0A2V7U8T3-F1
#
_entry.id   AF-A0A2V7U8T3-F1
#
_cell.length_a   1.000
_cell.length_b   1.000
_cell.length_c   1.000
_cell.angle_alpha   90.00
_cell.angle_beta   90.00
_cell.angle_gamma   90.00
#
_symmetry.space_group_name_H-M   'P 1'
#
loop_
_entity.id
_entity.type
_entity.pdbx_description
1 polymer ?
#
loop_
_entity_poly.entity_id
_entity_poly.type
_entity_poly.pdbx_seq_one_letter_code
_entity_poly.pdbx_strand_id
1 'polypeptide(L)'
;EPRPILVARARSRDEKFQDCIDAAQNSSTSPYRVPAGHLTAVITFPDLDLFGMPGRGSFLPASVGLAGMAHETGHGMDLVHSFSDDPTYRNAPWAQIGEYDDPWDMMSYANVFSRKADPFGYGGPGMNSYHLDRMGWLPRSRILTLGADGVGRRTVTLAALTHAEAAGFLHVRIPFDPADLFHYYTVEFRRNDGWDTGIPNDVVLIHEVKPDPDGVYHAYLLRARDATKAPIQSLDKNGATITVDTVSAATNQATVTVSSSITSRCLQGYVWREANASDHVCVTTSRLRCVAFPAAEMRACPGSCGARPPPPITCA
;
A
#
# COMPACT_ATOMS: atom_id res chain seq x y z
N GLU A 1 4.62 -37.97 45.96
CA GLU A 1 4.84 -36.77 45.13
C GLU A 1 3.78 -36.71 44.04
N PRO A 2 3.08 -35.57 43.85
CA PRO A 2 2.26 -35.39 42.67
C PRO A 2 3.17 -35.12 41.47
N ARG A 3 3.09 -35.97 40.43
CA ARG A 3 3.80 -35.74 39.17
C ARG A 3 3.23 -34.46 38.53
N PRO A 4 4.05 -33.50 38.10
CA PRO A 4 3.56 -32.34 37.39
C PRO A 4 2.89 -32.81 36.10
N ILE A 5 1.63 -32.41 35.90
CA ILE A 5 0.97 -32.52 34.60
C ILE A 5 1.76 -31.60 33.68
N LEU A 6 2.57 -32.18 32.78
CA LEU A 6 3.12 -31.46 31.64
C LEU A 6 1.93 -31.06 30.77
N VAL A 7 1.43 -29.84 30.97
CA VAL A 7 0.53 -29.22 30.00
C VAL A 7 1.39 -29.02 28.76
N ALA A 8 1.20 -29.88 27.76
CA ALA A 8 1.88 -29.72 26.48
C ALA A 8 1.61 -28.30 25.99
N ARG A 9 2.68 -27.52 25.80
CA ARG A 9 2.55 -26.16 25.26
C ARG A 9 1.84 -26.26 23.92
N ALA A 10 0.79 -25.48 23.72
CA ALA A 10 0.13 -25.40 22.43
C ALA A 10 1.19 -25.00 21.39
N ARG A 11 1.26 -25.75 20.27
CA ARG A 11 2.19 -25.45 19.18
C ARG A 11 1.90 -24.07 18.60
N SER A 12 2.96 -23.30 18.34
CA SER A 12 2.92 -22.02 17.64
C SER A 12 2.47 -22.18 16.19
N ARG A 13 2.10 -21.07 15.54
CA ARG A 13 1.73 -21.05 14.11
C ARG A 13 2.86 -21.59 13.22
N ASP A 14 4.10 -21.17 13.49
CA ASP A 14 5.31 -21.66 12.81
C ASP A 14 5.52 -23.17 12.96
N GLU A 15 5.39 -23.70 14.17
CA GLU A 15 5.54 -25.14 14.44
C GLU A 15 4.45 -25.93 13.72
N LYS A 16 3.18 -25.49 13.78
CA LYS A 16 2.08 -26.14 13.06
C LYS A 16 2.31 -26.15 11.54
N PHE A 17 2.76 -25.02 10.98
CA PHE A 17 3.07 -24.94 9.55
C PHE A 17 4.17 -25.92 9.18
N GLN A 18 5.26 -25.94 9.95
CA GLN A 18 6.39 -26.84 9.68
C GLN A 18 6.02 -28.32 9.84
N ASP A 19 5.20 -28.68 10.83
CA ASP A 19 4.73 -30.05 11.03
C ASP A 19 3.99 -30.58 9.79
N CYS A 20 3.17 -29.74 9.15
CA CYS A 20 2.46 -30.12 7.93
C CYS A 20 3.43 -30.33 6.76
N ILE A 21 4.45 -29.49 6.63
CA ILE A 21 5.50 -29.66 5.62
C ILE A 21 6.28 -30.96 5.86
N ASP A 22 6.69 -31.22 7.10
CA ASP A 22 7.44 -32.41 7.47
C ASP A 22 6.61 -33.68 7.25
N ALA A 23 5.30 -33.64 7.55
CA ALA A 23 4.38 -34.73 7.26
C ALA A 23 4.27 -35.02 5.76
N ALA A 24 4.18 -33.99 4.91
CA ALA A 24 4.16 -34.16 3.46
C ALA A 24 5.48 -34.75 2.93
N GLN A 25 6.62 -34.29 3.45
CA GLN A 25 7.93 -34.79 3.06
C GLN A 25 8.17 -36.25 3.46
N ASN A 26 7.66 -36.64 4.63
CA ASN A 26 7.86 -37.96 5.21
C ASN A 26 6.69 -38.93 4.93
N SER A 27 5.76 -38.56 4.05
CA SER A 27 4.64 -39.43 3.66
C SER A 27 5.14 -40.75 3.10
N SER A 28 4.64 -41.87 3.63
CA SER A 28 5.03 -43.22 3.21
C SER A 28 4.43 -43.62 1.85
N THR A 29 3.39 -42.92 1.39
CA THR A 29 2.67 -43.24 0.15
C THR A 29 2.99 -42.26 -0.98
N SER A 30 3.20 -40.99 -0.66
CA SER A 30 3.46 -39.93 -1.64
C SER A 30 4.28 -38.80 -1.01
N PRO A 31 5.59 -39.00 -0.80
CA PRO A 31 6.46 -37.98 -0.23
C PRO A 31 6.57 -36.79 -1.19
N TYR A 32 6.40 -35.58 -0.66
CA TYR A 32 6.54 -34.34 -1.42
C TYR A 32 7.48 -33.36 -0.71
N ARG A 33 8.54 -32.95 -1.41
CA ARG A 33 9.43 -31.88 -0.96
C ARG A 33 9.09 -30.60 -1.70
N VAL A 34 8.65 -29.59 -0.95
CA VAL A 34 8.44 -28.24 -1.47
C VAL A 34 9.78 -27.74 -2.04
N PRO A 35 9.84 -27.35 -3.32
CA PRO A 35 11.05 -26.78 -3.89
C PRO A 35 11.43 -25.46 -3.20
N ALA A 36 12.73 -25.16 -3.13
CA ALA A 36 13.19 -23.90 -2.56
C ALA A 36 12.57 -22.69 -3.28
N GLY A 37 12.28 -21.63 -2.52
CA GLY A 37 11.72 -20.38 -3.04
C GLY A 37 10.24 -20.43 -3.43
N HIS A 38 9.53 -21.54 -3.19
CA HIS A 38 8.09 -21.61 -3.43
C HIS A 38 7.30 -21.22 -2.18
N LEU A 39 6.27 -20.40 -2.38
CA LEU A 39 5.24 -20.20 -1.35
C LEU A 39 4.41 -21.48 -1.22
N THR A 40 4.07 -21.84 0.02
CA THR A 40 3.32 -23.06 0.32
C THR A 40 1.98 -22.75 0.96
N ALA A 41 0.90 -23.30 0.39
CA ALA A 41 -0.40 -23.32 1.03
C ALA A 41 -0.59 -24.66 1.76
N VAL A 42 -0.73 -24.61 3.09
CA VAL A 42 -1.09 -25.74 3.93
C VAL A 42 -2.60 -25.72 4.13
N ILE A 43 -3.27 -26.82 3.78
CA ILE A 43 -4.72 -26.98 3.97
C ILE A 43 -4.95 -28.08 5.00
N THR A 44 -5.69 -27.79 6.07
CA THR A 44 -5.92 -28.75 7.16
C THR A 44 -7.38 -29.16 7.29
N PHE A 45 -7.61 -30.45 7.53
CA PHE A 45 -8.88 -31.00 7.99
C PHE A 45 -8.63 -31.99 9.15
N PRO A 46 -9.27 -31.83 10.32
CA PRO A 46 -10.21 -30.76 10.69
C PRO A 46 -9.55 -29.38 10.68
N ASP A 47 -10.38 -28.33 10.69
CA ASP A 47 -9.92 -26.94 10.68
C ASP A 47 -9.12 -26.60 11.95
N LEU A 48 -7.92 -26.01 11.78
CA LEU A 48 -7.01 -25.72 12.89
C LEU A 48 -6.77 -24.23 13.14
N ASP A 49 -6.53 -23.44 12.10
CA ASP A 49 -6.17 -22.02 12.16
C ASP A 49 -6.31 -21.39 10.76
N LEU A 50 -6.25 -20.07 10.70
CA LEU A 50 -6.23 -19.29 9.45
C LEU A 50 -5.20 -18.16 9.60
N PHE A 51 -4.11 -18.23 8.82
CA PHE A 51 -3.07 -17.20 8.81
C PHE A 51 -2.16 -17.31 7.58
N GLY A 52 -1.54 -16.21 7.20
CA GLY A 52 -0.44 -16.17 6.25
C GLY A 52 0.88 -15.79 6.91
N MET A 53 1.97 -16.13 6.22
CA MET A 53 3.34 -15.91 6.67
C MET A 53 4.15 -15.27 5.54
N PRO A 54 4.63 -14.03 5.71
CA PRO A 54 5.46 -13.33 4.73
C PRO A 54 6.61 -14.20 4.22
N GLY A 55 6.66 -14.38 2.89
CA GLY A 55 7.70 -15.15 2.21
C GLY A 55 7.64 -16.67 2.39
N ARG A 56 6.63 -17.21 3.09
CA ARG A 56 6.44 -18.66 3.30
C ARG A 56 5.16 -19.21 2.69
N GLY A 57 4.05 -18.47 2.77
CA GLY A 57 2.76 -18.86 2.19
C GLY A 57 1.61 -18.75 3.19
N SER A 58 0.66 -19.68 3.14
CA SER A 58 -0.61 -19.60 3.87
C SER A 58 -0.97 -20.90 4.58
N PHE A 59 -1.68 -20.78 5.68
CA PHE A 59 -2.23 -21.87 6.48
C PHE A 59 -3.75 -21.71 6.53
N LEU A 60 -4.45 -22.68 5.97
CA LEU A 60 -5.84 -22.56 5.58
C LEU A 60 -6.66 -23.72 6.18
N PRO A 61 -7.81 -23.43 6.82
CA PRO A 61 -8.79 -24.47 7.12
C PRO A 61 -9.45 -24.95 5.82
N ALA A 62 -9.84 -26.23 5.76
CA ALA A 62 -10.51 -26.80 4.58
C ALA A 62 -11.87 -26.14 4.30
N SER A 63 -12.49 -25.51 5.31
CA SER A 63 -13.74 -24.76 5.19
C SER A 63 -13.58 -23.31 4.72
N VAL A 64 -12.36 -22.81 4.51
CA VAL A 64 -12.13 -21.40 4.19
C VAL A 64 -12.79 -21.01 2.86
N GLY A 65 -13.45 -19.85 2.86
CA GLY A 65 -13.97 -19.23 1.63
C GLY A 65 -12.88 -18.56 0.81
N LEU A 66 -13.19 -18.26 -0.45
CA LEU A 66 -12.24 -17.67 -1.39
C LEU A 66 -11.59 -16.36 -0.88
N ALA A 67 -12.35 -15.52 -0.20
CA ALA A 67 -11.85 -14.26 0.37
C ALA A 67 -10.77 -14.48 1.44
N GLY A 68 -10.99 -15.39 2.39
CA GLY A 68 -10.01 -15.69 3.44
C GLY A 68 -8.77 -16.36 2.86
N MET A 69 -8.95 -17.26 1.89
CA MET A 69 -7.84 -17.86 1.15
C MET A 69 -6.99 -16.80 0.44
N ALA A 70 -7.63 -15.84 -0.25
CA ALA A 70 -6.95 -14.75 -0.94
C ALA A 70 -6.18 -13.84 0.03
N HIS A 71 -6.78 -13.51 1.18
CA HIS A 71 -6.16 -12.69 2.22
C HIS A 71 -4.89 -13.32 2.80
N GLU A 72 -4.98 -14.57 3.27
CA GLU A 72 -3.82 -15.24 3.88
C GLU A 72 -2.74 -15.58 2.84
N THR A 73 -3.14 -15.87 1.60
CA THR A 73 -2.18 -16.02 0.50
C THR A 73 -1.50 -14.69 0.20
N GLY A 74 -2.22 -13.56 0.30
CA GLY A 74 -1.67 -12.22 0.20
C GLY A 74 -0.56 -11.97 1.22
N HIS A 75 -0.78 -12.34 2.49
CA HIS A 75 0.28 -12.31 3.50
C HIS A 75 1.48 -13.18 3.14
N GLY A 76 1.24 -14.36 2.56
CA GLY A 76 2.30 -15.19 1.96
C GLY A 76 3.18 -14.44 0.96
N MET A 77 2.59 -13.49 0.23
CA MET A 77 3.21 -12.66 -0.79
C MET A 77 3.73 -11.31 -0.26
N ASP A 78 3.84 -11.14 1.07
CA ASP A 78 4.27 -9.90 1.73
C ASP A 78 3.30 -8.72 1.58
N LEU A 79 2.02 -9.00 1.37
CA LEU A 79 0.97 -7.99 1.51
C LEU A 79 0.61 -7.80 2.98
N VAL A 80 0.34 -6.56 3.34
CA VAL A 80 0.02 -6.13 4.71
C VAL A 80 -1.47 -5.81 4.82
N HIS A 81 -2.00 -5.71 6.04
CA HIS A 81 -3.38 -5.26 6.22
C HIS A 81 -3.59 -3.84 5.70
N SER A 82 -4.81 -3.56 5.23
CA SER A 82 -5.32 -2.21 5.03
C SER A 82 -6.12 -1.72 6.23
N PHE A 83 -6.22 -0.41 6.31
CA PHE A 83 -6.78 0.30 7.44
C PHE A 83 -7.78 1.36 6.96
N SER A 84 -8.54 1.94 7.89
CA SER A 84 -9.11 3.27 7.71
C SER A 84 -8.52 4.27 8.69
N ASP A 85 -8.75 5.55 8.42
CA ASP A 85 -8.41 6.64 9.33
C ASP A 85 -9.47 6.91 10.41
N ASP A 86 -10.44 6.01 10.62
CA ASP A 86 -11.46 6.12 11.67
C ASP A 86 -10.87 5.77 13.05
N PRO A 87 -10.71 6.76 13.96
CA PRO A 87 -10.12 6.51 15.27
C PRO A 87 -11.04 5.71 16.22
N THR A 88 -12.30 5.51 15.84
CA THR A 88 -13.32 4.83 16.65
C THR A 88 -13.50 3.36 16.29
N TYR A 89 -12.93 2.92 15.16
CA TYR A 89 -13.08 1.56 14.69
C TYR A 89 -11.99 0.66 15.25
N ARG A 90 -12.40 -0.49 15.79
CA ARG A 90 -11.52 -1.60 16.16
C ARG A 90 -12.24 -2.91 15.88
N ASN A 91 -11.74 -3.68 14.93
CA ASN A 91 -12.36 -4.93 14.49
C ASN A 91 -12.45 -5.98 15.62
N ALA A 92 -11.40 -6.09 16.43
CA ALA A 92 -11.34 -7.01 17.56
C ALA A 92 -10.44 -6.45 18.68
N PRO A 93 -10.52 -6.94 19.94
CA PRO A 93 -9.71 -6.41 21.04
C PRO A 93 -8.20 -6.44 20.81
N TRP A 94 -7.72 -7.36 19.98
CA TRP A 94 -6.32 -7.53 19.59
C TRP A 94 -5.92 -6.71 18.36
N ALA A 95 -6.88 -6.19 17.60
CA ALA A 95 -6.64 -5.45 16.38
C ALA A 95 -6.25 -3.99 16.68
N GLN A 96 -5.43 -3.42 15.81
CA GLN A 96 -5.10 -2.01 15.82
C GLN A 96 -6.32 -1.14 15.45
N ILE A 97 -6.26 0.15 15.78
CA ILE A 97 -7.32 1.09 15.39
C ILE A 97 -7.34 1.25 13.87
N GLY A 98 -8.53 1.11 13.28
CA GLY A 98 -8.74 1.17 11.84
C GLY A 98 -8.33 -0.08 11.07
N GLU A 99 -7.68 -1.06 11.70
CA GLU A 99 -7.27 -2.31 11.03
C GLU A 99 -8.48 -3.11 10.56
N TYR A 100 -8.43 -3.59 9.31
CA TYR A 100 -9.56 -4.23 8.63
C TYR A 100 -10.76 -3.30 8.37
N ASP A 101 -10.59 -1.98 8.37
CA ASP A 101 -11.69 -1.03 8.11
C ASP A 101 -11.68 -0.42 6.69
N ASP A 102 -11.07 -1.11 5.73
CA ASP A 102 -11.20 -0.79 4.29
C ASP A 102 -11.99 -1.88 3.55
N PRO A 103 -13.34 -1.83 3.55
CA PRO A 103 -14.16 -2.89 2.97
C PRO A 103 -13.99 -3.10 1.46
N TRP A 104 -13.27 -2.21 0.76
CA TRP A 104 -13.00 -2.29 -0.68
C TRP A 104 -11.66 -2.98 -1.02
N ASP A 105 -10.87 -3.33 -0.01
CA ASP A 105 -9.57 -3.99 -0.20
C ASP A 105 -9.55 -5.38 0.41
N MET A 106 -9.08 -6.37 -0.36
CA MET A 106 -8.96 -7.76 0.10
C MET A 106 -8.09 -7.90 1.38
N MET A 107 -7.11 -7.01 1.59
CA MET A 107 -6.29 -7.04 2.80
C MET A 107 -7.00 -6.48 4.05
N SER A 108 -8.30 -6.22 3.97
CA SER A 108 -9.20 -5.96 5.10
C SER A 108 -10.18 -7.12 5.37
N TYR A 109 -9.91 -8.34 4.88
CA TYR A 109 -10.84 -9.50 4.82
C TYR A 109 -11.83 -9.67 5.97
N ALA A 110 -11.42 -9.43 7.22
CA ALA A 110 -12.31 -9.54 8.37
C ALA A 110 -13.59 -8.66 8.27
N ASN A 111 -13.62 -7.66 7.40
CA ASN A 111 -14.75 -6.75 7.19
C ASN A 111 -14.83 -6.23 5.73
N VAL A 112 -14.72 -7.12 4.74
CA VAL A 112 -14.82 -6.74 3.31
C VAL A 112 -16.21 -6.89 2.72
N PHE A 113 -16.53 -6.03 1.75
CA PHE A 113 -17.63 -6.29 0.83
C PHE A 113 -17.42 -7.60 0.11
N SER A 114 -18.47 -8.39 -0.03
CA SER A 114 -18.35 -9.76 -0.51
C SER A 114 -19.43 -10.10 -1.51
N ARG A 115 -19.05 -10.81 -2.57
CA ARG A 115 -19.98 -11.46 -3.49
C ARG A 115 -20.01 -12.95 -3.23
N LYS A 116 -21.14 -13.59 -3.55
CA LYS A 116 -21.20 -15.05 -3.57
C LYS A 116 -20.35 -15.57 -4.74
N ALA A 117 -19.51 -16.56 -4.46
CA ALA A 117 -18.58 -17.17 -5.39
C ALA A 117 -18.75 -18.70 -5.37
N ASP A 118 -19.97 -19.18 -5.56
CA ASP A 118 -20.29 -20.62 -5.54
C ASP A 118 -19.42 -21.41 -6.55
N PRO A 119 -18.96 -22.62 -6.19
CA PRO A 119 -19.16 -23.33 -4.92
C PRO A 119 -18.16 -22.94 -3.80
N PHE A 120 -17.33 -21.92 -4.00
CA PHE A 120 -16.17 -21.57 -3.15
C PHE A 120 -16.48 -20.54 -2.04
N GLY A 121 -17.74 -20.43 -1.62
CA GLY A 121 -18.18 -19.53 -0.57
C GLY A 121 -18.30 -18.08 -1.04
N TYR A 122 -17.66 -17.14 -0.32
CA TYR A 122 -17.68 -15.72 -0.64
C TYR A 122 -16.33 -15.26 -1.17
N GLY A 123 -16.36 -14.47 -2.24
CA GLY A 123 -15.21 -13.73 -2.77
C GLY A 123 -15.25 -12.29 -2.27
N GLY A 124 -14.13 -11.80 -1.76
CA GLY A 124 -13.94 -10.40 -1.42
C GLY A 124 -13.62 -9.57 -2.67
N PRO A 125 -13.41 -8.25 -2.50
CA PRO A 125 -13.12 -7.35 -3.60
C PRO A 125 -11.69 -7.56 -4.11
N GLY A 126 -11.32 -6.86 -5.18
CA GLY A 126 -9.92 -6.72 -5.59
C GLY A 126 -9.07 -6.04 -4.51
N MET A 127 -7.75 -6.03 -4.73
CA MET A 127 -6.83 -5.26 -3.89
C MET A 127 -6.87 -3.77 -4.24
N ASN A 128 -6.60 -2.91 -3.26
CA ASN A 128 -6.33 -1.51 -3.50
C ASN A 128 -5.05 -1.33 -4.34
N SER A 129 -4.97 -0.19 -4.99
CA SER A 129 -3.90 0.19 -5.90
C SER A 129 -2.55 0.31 -5.21
N TYR A 130 -2.50 0.63 -3.91
CA TYR A 130 -1.25 0.60 -3.12
C TYR A 130 -0.65 -0.80 -3.09
N HIS A 131 -1.45 -1.83 -2.79
CA HIS A 131 -1.00 -3.22 -2.80
C HIS A 131 -0.62 -3.69 -4.20
N LEU A 132 -1.42 -3.38 -5.23
CA LEU A 132 -1.10 -3.74 -6.61
C LEU A 132 0.23 -3.11 -7.07
N ASP A 133 0.47 -1.86 -6.69
CA ASP A 133 1.68 -1.12 -7.00
C ASP A 133 2.90 -1.65 -6.24
N ARG A 134 2.76 -1.97 -4.94
CA ARG A 134 3.79 -2.64 -4.12
C ARG A 134 4.26 -3.94 -4.78
N MET A 135 3.34 -4.68 -5.41
CA MET A 135 3.66 -5.93 -6.11
C MET A 135 4.17 -5.74 -7.54
N GLY A 136 4.18 -4.51 -8.07
CA GLY A 136 4.53 -4.24 -9.46
C GLY A 136 3.49 -4.75 -10.46
N TRP A 137 2.24 -4.93 -10.04
CA TRP A 137 1.15 -5.44 -10.88
C TRP A 137 0.44 -4.35 -11.68
N LEU A 138 0.77 -3.09 -11.41
CA LEU A 138 0.34 -1.96 -12.23
C LEU A 138 1.41 -1.63 -13.28
N PRO A 139 1.04 -1.46 -14.55
CA PRO A 139 2.00 -0.99 -15.55
C PRO A 139 2.53 0.39 -15.17
N ARG A 140 3.85 0.58 -15.18
CA ARG A 140 4.49 1.85 -14.76
C ARG A 140 3.98 3.08 -15.52
N SER A 141 3.62 2.92 -16.80
CA SER A 141 3.04 3.99 -17.63
C SER A 141 1.62 4.40 -17.21
N ARG A 142 0.96 3.60 -16.36
CA ARG A 142 -0.39 3.81 -15.84
C ARG A 142 -0.39 4.31 -14.39
N ILE A 143 0.79 4.64 -13.85
CA ILE A 143 0.96 5.24 -12.53
C ILE A 143 1.38 6.70 -12.70
N LEU A 144 0.60 7.62 -12.13
CA LEU A 144 0.97 9.03 -12.03
C LEU A 144 1.60 9.28 -10.66
N THR A 145 2.80 9.85 -10.61
CA THR A 145 3.33 10.47 -9.38
C THR A 145 3.30 11.97 -9.54
N LEU A 146 2.43 12.65 -8.77
CA LEU A 146 2.26 14.10 -8.88
C LEU A 146 3.55 14.83 -8.51
N GLY A 147 3.89 15.86 -9.30
CA GLY A 147 5.07 16.68 -9.08
C GLY A 147 6.39 16.10 -9.58
N ALA A 148 6.42 14.85 -10.05
CA ALA A 148 7.63 14.24 -10.59
C ALA A 148 8.21 14.99 -11.81
N ASP A 149 7.35 15.67 -12.58
CA ASP A 149 7.74 16.54 -13.69
C ASP A 149 7.61 18.03 -13.38
N GLY A 150 7.60 18.39 -12.10
CA GLY A 150 7.50 19.77 -11.62
C GLY A 150 6.08 20.36 -11.66
N VAL A 151 5.09 19.63 -12.18
CA VAL A 151 3.69 20.10 -12.21
C VAL A 151 2.97 19.66 -10.93
N GLY A 152 2.69 20.63 -10.05
CA GLY A 152 2.05 20.41 -8.76
C GLY A 152 0.52 20.36 -8.77
N ARG A 153 -0.15 20.59 -9.92
CA ARG A 153 -1.61 20.53 -10.05
C ARG A 153 -2.02 19.91 -11.37
N ARG A 154 -2.95 18.94 -11.34
CA ARG A 154 -3.45 18.24 -12.53
C ARG A 154 -4.92 17.88 -12.38
N THR A 155 -5.63 17.86 -13.50
CA THR A 155 -6.86 17.08 -13.64
C THR A 155 -6.49 15.77 -14.32
N VAL A 156 -6.87 14.65 -13.71
CA VAL A 156 -6.40 13.31 -14.02
C VAL A 156 -7.58 12.43 -14.35
N THR A 157 -7.54 11.76 -15.50
CA THR A 157 -8.47 10.69 -15.83
C THR A 157 -7.96 9.38 -15.26
N LEU A 158 -8.74 8.77 -14.38
CA LEU A 158 -8.53 7.43 -13.84
C LEU A 158 -9.27 6.41 -14.70
N ALA A 159 -8.65 5.26 -14.94
CA ALA A 159 -9.34 4.04 -15.36
C ALA A 159 -9.64 3.19 -14.11
N ALA A 160 -10.74 2.44 -14.12
CA ALA A 160 -11.04 1.56 -13.00
C ALA A 160 -10.00 0.43 -12.89
N LEU A 161 -9.64 0.02 -11.67
CA LEU A 161 -8.64 -1.04 -11.44
C LEU A 161 -8.99 -2.37 -12.12
N THR A 162 -10.27 -2.71 -12.20
CA THR A 162 -10.79 -3.90 -12.86
C THR A 162 -10.92 -3.77 -14.39
N HIS A 163 -10.66 -2.57 -14.93
CA HIS A 163 -10.82 -2.23 -16.35
C HIS A 163 -9.54 -1.63 -16.94
N ALA A 164 -8.47 -2.41 -16.92
CA ALA A 164 -7.17 -1.99 -17.45
C ALA A 164 -7.20 -1.65 -18.95
N GLU A 165 -8.20 -2.14 -19.69
CA GLU A 165 -8.46 -1.80 -21.10
C GLU A 165 -8.89 -0.34 -21.30
N ALA A 166 -9.48 0.30 -20.29
CA ALA A 166 -9.86 1.70 -20.36
C ALA A 166 -8.62 2.60 -20.30
N ALA A 167 -8.65 3.72 -21.04
CA ALA A 167 -7.57 4.71 -21.01
C ALA A 167 -7.56 5.51 -19.69
N GLY A 168 -6.42 6.08 -19.30
CA GLY A 168 -6.27 6.86 -18.06
C GLY A 168 -5.33 6.20 -17.05
N PHE A 169 -5.06 6.80 -15.90
CA PHE A 169 -4.19 6.22 -14.88
C PHE A 169 -4.94 5.19 -14.03
N LEU A 170 -4.28 4.11 -13.62
CA LEU A 170 -4.84 3.13 -12.69
C LEU A 170 -4.53 3.51 -11.23
N HIS A 171 -3.51 4.33 -11.03
CA HIS A 171 -3.05 4.74 -9.71
C HIS A 171 -2.45 6.13 -9.77
N VAL A 172 -2.79 6.96 -8.79
CA VAL A 172 -2.19 8.29 -8.61
C VAL A 172 -1.54 8.34 -7.23
N ARG A 173 -0.23 8.58 -7.19
CA ARG A 173 0.53 8.91 -5.98
C ARG A 173 0.64 10.41 -5.84
N ILE A 174 0.32 10.93 -4.66
CA ILE A 174 0.35 12.35 -4.34
C ILE A 174 1.25 12.54 -3.11
N PRO A 175 2.58 12.66 -3.31
CA PRO A 175 3.49 12.98 -2.24
C PRO A 175 3.15 14.34 -1.65
N PHE A 176 3.20 14.45 -0.33
CA PHE A 176 2.99 15.71 0.40
C PHE A 176 4.01 15.92 1.51
N ASP A 177 4.62 14.84 2.01
CA ASP A 177 5.61 14.89 3.08
C ASP A 177 7.03 15.00 2.50
N PRO A 178 7.71 16.15 2.66
CA PRO A 178 9.09 16.30 2.20
C PRO A 178 10.10 15.51 3.04
N ALA A 179 9.72 15.02 4.23
CA ALA A 179 10.56 14.20 5.08
C ALA A 179 10.52 12.72 4.67
N ASP A 180 9.39 12.29 4.13
CA ASP A 180 9.13 10.90 3.77
C ASP A 180 8.28 10.81 2.50
N LEU A 181 8.91 10.52 1.37
CA LEU A 181 8.21 10.36 0.09
C LEU A 181 7.34 9.10 0.02
N PHE A 182 7.45 8.19 0.99
CA PHE A 182 6.56 7.04 1.14
C PHE A 182 5.35 7.34 2.04
N HIS A 183 5.27 8.56 2.59
CA HIS A 183 4.07 9.12 3.21
C HIS A 183 3.32 10.00 2.19
N TYR A 184 2.30 9.43 1.54
CA TYR A 184 1.60 10.05 0.41
C TYR A 184 0.13 9.65 0.37
N TYR A 185 -0.67 10.39 -0.41
CA TYR A 185 -2.04 9.98 -0.72
C TYR A 185 -2.09 9.16 -2.01
N THR A 186 -2.97 8.18 -2.06
CA THR A 186 -3.31 7.44 -3.28
C THR A 186 -4.72 7.75 -3.72
N VAL A 187 -4.95 7.70 -5.04
CA VAL A 187 -6.30 7.78 -5.62
C VAL A 187 -6.48 6.67 -6.64
N GLU A 188 -7.59 5.95 -6.52
CA GLU A 188 -7.98 4.86 -7.41
C GLU A 188 -9.47 4.90 -7.73
N PHE A 189 -9.85 4.28 -8.85
CA PHE A 189 -11.25 4.12 -9.23
C PHE A 189 -11.65 2.64 -9.22
N ARG A 190 -12.80 2.33 -8.62
CA ARG A 190 -13.39 1.00 -8.52
C ARG A 190 -14.78 0.99 -9.13
N ARG A 191 -15.10 -0.09 -9.86
CA ARG A 191 -16.39 -0.31 -10.50
C ARG A 191 -17.16 -1.39 -9.74
N ASN A 192 -18.47 -1.20 -9.58
CA ASN A 192 -19.37 -2.23 -9.08
C ASN A 192 -19.78 -3.16 -10.22
N ASP A 193 -18.82 -3.93 -10.72
CA ASP A 193 -19.00 -4.95 -11.74
C ASP A 193 -17.92 -6.04 -11.65
N GLY A 194 -18.04 -7.07 -12.49
CA GLY A 194 -17.11 -8.19 -12.54
C GLY A 194 -16.80 -8.79 -11.16
N TRP A 195 -15.50 -8.77 -10.79
CA TRP A 195 -15.02 -9.29 -9.52
C TRP A 195 -15.49 -8.46 -8.31
N ASP A 196 -15.65 -7.16 -8.51
CA ASP A 196 -16.01 -6.18 -7.49
C ASP A 196 -17.53 -6.00 -7.32
N THR A 197 -18.36 -6.86 -7.92
CA THR A 197 -19.84 -6.83 -7.78
C THR A 197 -20.37 -6.87 -6.34
N GLY A 198 -19.52 -7.18 -5.35
CA GLY A 198 -19.87 -7.13 -3.93
C GLY A 198 -19.86 -5.72 -3.33
N ILE A 199 -19.15 -4.76 -3.93
CA ILE A 199 -19.09 -3.37 -3.42
C ILE A 199 -20.44 -2.66 -3.67
N PRO A 200 -20.79 -1.59 -2.92
CA PRO A 200 -22.13 -1.00 -3.02
C PRO A 200 -22.38 -0.18 -4.29
N ASN A 201 -21.34 0.46 -4.83
CA ASN A 201 -21.44 1.35 -6.00
C ASN A 201 -20.05 1.60 -6.59
N ASP A 202 -20.01 2.17 -7.80
CA ASP A 202 -18.78 2.72 -8.37
C ASP A 202 -18.25 3.83 -7.48
N VAL A 203 -16.95 3.83 -7.21
CA VAL A 203 -16.37 4.73 -6.21
C VAL A 203 -14.92 5.06 -6.52
N VAL A 204 -14.55 6.32 -6.29
CA VAL A 204 -13.16 6.73 -6.19
C VAL A 204 -12.75 6.67 -4.72
N LEU A 205 -11.68 5.94 -4.44
CA LEU A 205 -11.14 5.77 -3.10
C LEU A 205 -9.86 6.59 -2.96
N ILE A 206 -9.70 7.18 -1.78
CA ILE A 206 -8.53 7.95 -1.41
C ILE A 206 -7.96 7.31 -0.15
N HIS A 207 -6.67 6.94 -0.19
CA HIS A 207 -5.96 6.41 0.97
C HIS A 207 -4.78 7.30 1.34
N GLU A 208 -4.43 7.35 2.62
CA GLU A 208 -3.16 7.84 3.13
C GLU A 208 -2.24 6.63 3.35
N VAL A 209 -1.10 6.60 2.68
CA VAL A 209 -0.06 5.59 2.90
C VAL A 209 0.89 6.14 3.95
N LYS A 210 1.07 5.45 5.08
CA LYS A 210 1.95 5.89 6.17
C LYS A 210 2.47 4.70 6.98
N PRO A 211 3.61 4.85 7.69
CA PRO A 211 4.18 3.78 8.48
C PRO A 211 3.42 3.57 9.79
N ASP A 212 3.37 2.32 10.24
CA ASP A 212 3.04 1.94 11.61
C ASP A 212 4.25 2.19 12.55
N PRO A 213 4.11 1.94 13.87
CA PRO A 213 5.22 2.12 14.82
C PRO A 213 6.46 1.27 14.54
N ASP A 214 6.32 0.15 13.81
CA ASP A 214 7.41 -0.74 13.42
C ASP A 214 8.03 -0.34 12.06
N GLY A 215 7.52 0.71 11.42
CA GLY A 215 8.01 1.25 10.15
C GLY A 215 7.41 0.59 8.91
N VAL A 216 6.38 -0.24 9.07
CA VAL A 216 5.68 -0.90 7.96
C VAL A 216 4.61 0.03 7.39
N TYR A 217 4.63 0.26 6.08
CA TYR A 217 3.67 1.16 5.44
C TYR A 217 2.36 0.45 5.12
N HIS A 218 1.26 1.07 5.51
CA HIS A 218 -0.11 0.60 5.24
C HIS A 218 -0.92 1.67 4.51
N ALA A 219 -1.92 1.23 3.75
CA ALA A 219 -2.93 2.11 3.17
C ALA A 219 -4.08 2.32 4.16
N TYR A 220 -4.38 3.59 4.47
CA TYR A 220 -5.49 4.01 5.32
C TYR A 220 -6.57 4.67 4.47
N LEU A 221 -7.71 4.02 4.28
CA LEU A 221 -8.89 4.58 3.63
C LEU A 221 -9.34 5.83 4.39
N LEU A 222 -9.48 6.95 3.67
CA LEU A 222 -9.92 8.21 4.25
C LEU A 222 -11.45 8.27 4.27
N ARG A 223 -12.03 8.34 5.47
CA ARG A 223 -13.49 8.30 5.69
C ARG A 223 -14.05 9.63 6.19
N ALA A 224 -15.30 9.92 5.84
CA ALA A 224 -16.01 11.06 6.38
C ALA A 224 -16.15 10.95 7.90
N ARG A 225 -16.03 12.08 8.62
CA ARG A 225 -16.19 12.17 10.08
C ARG A 225 -17.65 12.39 10.47
N ASP A 226 -18.54 11.61 9.86
CA ASP A 226 -19.98 11.64 10.10
C ASP A 226 -20.53 10.22 10.29
N ALA A 227 -21.83 10.11 10.52
CA ALA A 227 -22.49 8.82 10.78
C ALA A 227 -22.43 7.84 9.59
N THR A 228 -22.24 8.33 8.36
CA THR A 228 -22.15 7.47 7.17
C THR A 228 -20.80 6.79 7.06
N LYS A 229 -19.75 7.44 7.57
CA LYS A 229 -18.36 7.01 7.42
C LYS A 229 -18.04 6.66 5.94
N ALA A 230 -18.64 7.37 4.98
CA ALA A 230 -18.40 7.12 3.57
C ALA A 230 -16.95 7.48 3.17
N PRO A 231 -16.37 6.85 2.12
CA PRO A 231 -15.11 7.32 1.56
C PRO A 231 -15.18 8.80 1.19
N ILE A 232 -14.23 9.61 1.64
CA ILE A 232 -14.23 11.04 1.32
C ILE A 232 -14.06 11.25 -0.19
N GLN A 233 -14.74 12.26 -0.72
CA GLN A 233 -14.65 12.65 -2.13
C GLN A 233 -13.89 13.98 -2.33
N SER A 234 -13.44 14.59 -1.23
CA SER A 234 -12.61 15.79 -1.22
C SER A 234 -11.65 15.77 -0.04
N LEU A 235 -10.43 16.22 -0.26
CA LEU A 235 -9.36 16.34 0.72
C LEU A 235 -8.69 17.71 0.57
N ASP A 236 -8.44 18.38 1.70
CA ASP A 236 -7.54 19.53 1.81
C ASP A 236 -6.75 19.38 3.11
N LYS A 237 -5.58 18.74 3.00
CA LYS A 237 -4.76 18.35 4.15
C LYS A 237 -3.30 18.24 3.73
N ASN A 238 -2.38 18.56 4.64
CA ASN A 238 -0.93 18.45 4.44
C ASN A 238 -0.39 19.20 3.20
N GLY A 239 -1.09 20.24 2.75
CA GLY A 239 -0.72 20.98 1.54
C GLY A 239 -0.97 20.21 0.25
N ALA A 240 -1.84 19.20 0.28
CA ALA A 240 -2.38 18.50 -0.87
C ALA A 240 -3.91 18.66 -0.92
N THR A 241 -4.44 18.82 -2.14
CA THR A 241 -5.87 18.84 -2.40
C THR A 241 -6.25 17.71 -3.34
N ILE A 242 -7.35 17.03 -3.07
CA ILE A 242 -7.93 16.03 -3.97
C ILE A 242 -9.42 16.33 -4.08
N THR A 243 -9.96 16.34 -5.29
CA THR A 243 -11.39 16.49 -5.53
C THR A 243 -11.80 15.49 -6.60
N VAL A 244 -12.81 14.68 -6.28
CA VAL A 244 -13.42 13.78 -7.26
C VAL A 244 -14.41 14.59 -8.09
N ASP A 245 -14.13 14.71 -9.38
CA ASP A 245 -14.91 15.56 -10.29
C ASP A 245 -16.07 14.78 -10.92
N THR A 246 -15.76 13.64 -11.55
CA THR A 246 -16.75 12.81 -12.24
C THR A 246 -16.45 11.33 -12.10
N VAL A 247 -17.51 10.51 -12.14
CA VAL A 247 -17.44 9.04 -12.26
C VAL A 247 -18.34 8.65 -13.43
N SER A 248 -17.81 7.88 -14.37
CA SER A 248 -18.49 7.47 -15.60
C SER A 248 -18.42 5.96 -15.79
N ALA A 249 -19.57 5.32 -15.58
CA ALA A 249 -19.75 3.91 -15.87
C ALA A 249 -19.60 3.58 -17.36
N ALA A 250 -20.05 4.48 -18.23
CA ALA A 250 -20.05 4.26 -19.68
C ALA A 250 -18.64 4.14 -20.26
N THR A 251 -17.65 4.75 -19.60
CA THR A 251 -16.25 4.79 -20.06
C THR A 251 -15.29 4.06 -19.15
N ASN A 252 -15.77 3.44 -18.05
CA ASN A 252 -14.94 2.85 -17.00
C ASN A 252 -13.87 3.83 -16.48
N GLN A 253 -14.23 5.12 -16.39
CA GLN A 253 -13.32 6.18 -16.00
C GLN A 253 -13.90 7.08 -14.91
N ALA A 254 -13.01 7.69 -14.14
CA ALA A 254 -13.32 8.81 -13.25
C ALA A 254 -12.35 9.97 -13.55
N THR A 255 -12.74 11.19 -13.21
CA THR A 255 -11.86 12.36 -13.29
C THR A 255 -11.65 12.92 -11.90
N VAL A 256 -10.40 13.22 -11.55
CA VAL A 256 -10.04 13.81 -10.27
C VAL A 256 -9.12 15.01 -10.47
N THR A 257 -9.31 16.06 -9.70
CA THR A 257 -8.42 17.22 -9.67
C THR A 257 -7.55 17.14 -8.42
N VAL A 258 -6.24 17.06 -8.63
CA VAL A 258 -5.24 16.86 -7.58
C VAL A 258 -4.24 18.00 -7.57
N SER A 259 -3.82 18.43 -6.39
CA SER A 259 -2.68 19.32 -6.23
C SER A 259 -1.85 18.96 -5.02
N SER A 260 -0.56 19.28 -5.05
CA SER A 260 0.35 19.14 -3.92
C SER A 260 1.39 20.27 -3.94
N SER A 261 1.66 20.80 -2.76
CA SER A 261 2.75 21.75 -2.51
C SER A 261 4.14 21.12 -2.56
N ILE A 262 4.27 19.81 -2.80
CA ILE A 262 5.57 19.14 -2.86
C ILE A 262 6.48 19.74 -3.93
N THR A 263 5.93 20.27 -5.02
CA THR A 263 6.72 20.91 -6.10
C THR A 263 7.26 22.30 -5.73
N SER A 264 6.70 22.93 -4.70
CA SER A 264 7.12 24.25 -4.22
C SER A 264 7.97 24.18 -2.96
N ARG A 265 8.52 23.01 -2.63
CA ARG A 265 9.35 22.78 -1.43
C ARG A 265 10.52 21.85 -1.76
N CYS A 266 11.59 21.99 -0.99
CA CYS A 266 12.66 21.01 -0.98
C CYS A 266 12.37 19.87 0.00
N LEU A 267 12.91 18.69 -0.30
CA LEU A 267 12.94 17.57 0.64
C LEU A 267 13.66 17.96 1.93
N GLN A 268 13.33 17.30 3.03
CA GLN A 268 13.97 17.55 4.31
C GLN A 268 15.49 17.35 4.20
N GLY A 269 16.26 18.31 4.71
CA GLY A 269 17.72 18.36 4.57
C GLY A 269 18.23 19.11 3.33
N TYR A 270 17.32 19.53 2.44
CA TYR A 270 17.62 20.35 1.29
C TYR A 270 16.98 21.73 1.40
N VAL A 271 17.58 22.67 0.70
CA VAL A 271 17.21 24.09 0.65
C VAL A 271 17.30 24.56 -0.79
N TRP A 272 16.54 25.58 -1.15
CA TRP A 272 16.66 26.19 -2.46
C TRP A 272 18.10 26.68 -2.66
N ARG A 273 18.63 26.48 -3.87
CA ARG A 273 19.91 27.06 -4.27
C ARG A 273 19.84 28.59 -4.34
N GLU A 274 18.65 29.14 -4.57
CA GLU A 274 18.37 30.58 -4.61
C GLU A 274 19.22 31.35 -5.64
N ALA A 275 19.57 30.75 -6.78
CA ALA A 275 20.33 31.47 -7.81
C ALA A 275 19.53 32.63 -8.44
N ASN A 276 18.19 32.55 -8.43
CA ASN A 276 17.26 33.63 -8.74
C ASN A 276 15.83 33.24 -8.25
N ALA A 277 14.85 34.13 -8.46
CA ALA A 277 13.47 33.93 -7.99
C ALA A 277 12.72 32.75 -8.64
N SER A 278 13.21 32.20 -9.75
CA SER A 278 12.66 31.03 -10.44
C SER A 278 13.56 29.79 -10.30
N ASP A 279 14.59 29.85 -9.45
CA ASP A 279 15.51 28.74 -9.22
C ASP A 279 14.92 27.70 -8.26
N HIS A 280 14.23 26.72 -8.83
CA HIS A 280 13.65 25.60 -8.09
C HIS A 280 14.59 24.39 -7.99
N VAL A 281 15.90 24.62 -7.83
CA VAL A 281 16.88 23.55 -7.60
C VAL A 281 17.19 23.40 -6.12
N CYS A 282 16.95 22.20 -5.57
CA CYS A 282 17.25 21.87 -4.19
C CYS A 282 18.71 21.41 -4.03
N VAL A 283 19.41 21.96 -3.04
CA VAL A 283 20.80 21.60 -2.69
C VAL A 283 20.91 21.28 -1.20
N THR A 284 21.95 20.54 -0.81
CA THR A 284 22.26 20.33 0.60
C THR A 284 22.71 21.63 1.26
N THR A 285 22.41 21.81 2.54
CA THR A 285 22.82 22.99 3.31
C THR A 285 24.34 23.20 3.33
N SER A 286 25.13 22.13 3.23
CA SER A 286 26.59 22.18 3.09
C SER A 286 27.06 22.90 1.82
N ARG A 287 26.29 22.85 0.73
CA ARG A 287 26.65 23.49 -0.55
C ARG A 287 26.33 24.98 -0.60
N LEU A 288 25.27 25.45 0.08
CA LEU A 288 24.98 26.90 0.18
C LEU A 288 26.13 27.66 0.86
N ARG A 289 26.78 27.06 1.87
CA ARG A 289 27.90 27.69 2.58
C ARG A 289 29.12 27.96 1.70
N CYS A 290 29.28 27.26 0.57
CA CYS A 290 30.39 27.48 -0.35
C CYS A 290 30.15 28.64 -1.32
N VAL A 291 28.90 29.04 -1.57
CA VAL A 291 28.53 30.08 -2.56
C VAL A 291 28.48 31.48 -1.93
N ALA A 292 28.35 31.57 -0.60
CA ALA A 292 28.28 32.84 0.12
C ALA A 292 29.64 33.57 0.30
N PHE A 293 30.74 33.03 -0.23
CA PHE A 293 32.04 33.72 -0.24
C PHE A 293 32.24 34.44 -1.57
N PRO A 294 32.62 35.74 -1.57
CA PRO A 294 33.02 36.41 -2.80
C PRO A 294 34.16 35.62 -3.47
N ALA A 295 34.13 35.51 -4.79
CA ALA A 295 35.01 34.67 -5.62
C ALA A 295 36.53 34.88 -5.40
N ALA A 296 36.94 35.88 -4.62
CA ALA A 296 38.32 36.14 -4.23
C ALA A 296 38.86 35.21 -3.12
N GLU A 297 38.03 34.43 -2.41
CA GLU A 297 38.45 33.62 -1.25
C GLU A 297 38.15 32.11 -1.37
N MET A 298 38.16 31.55 -2.59
CA MET A 298 38.02 30.10 -2.85
C MET A 298 39.14 29.19 -2.27
N ARG A 299 39.95 29.67 -1.31
CA ARG A 299 41.01 28.88 -0.66
C ARG A 299 40.62 28.28 0.69
N ALA A 300 39.44 28.54 1.23
CA ALA A 300 39.06 28.08 2.57
C ALA A 300 37.69 27.37 2.62
N CYS A 301 37.51 26.31 1.84
CA CYS A 301 36.52 25.27 2.18
C CYS A 301 37.23 24.18 3.01
N PRO A 302 36.99 24.06 4.33
CA PRO A 302 37.49 22.94 5.10
C PRO A 302 36.66 21.69 4.77
N GLY A 303 37.01 21.03 3.66
CA GLY A 303 36.32 19.86 3.15
C GLY A 303 36.42 19.73 1.63
N SER A 304 37.56 19.19 1.18
CA SER A 304 37.80 18.58 -0.14
C SER A 304 36.79 18.90 -1.26
N CYS A 305 36.90 20.08 -1.88
CA CYS A 305 36.34 20.35 -3.22
C CYS A 305 37.18 19.70 -4.34
N GLY A 306 37.71 18.49 -4.11
CA GLY A 306 38.70 17.83 -4.97
C GLY A 306 38.20 16.63 -5.77
N ALA A 307 36.94 16.21 -5.60
CA ALA A 307 36.39 15.10 -6.36
C ALA A 307 35.48 15.62 -7.48
N ARG A 308 35.79 15.22 -8.71
CA ARG A 308 34.96 15.40 -9.91
C ARG A 308 33.47 15.19 -9.56
N PRO A 309 32.56 16.06 -10.01
CA PRO A 309 31.14 15.91 -9.71
C PRO A 309 30.65 14.53 -10.21
N PRO A 310 29.90 13.75 -9.40
CA PRO A 310 29.06 12.72 -9.98
C PRO A 310 28.07 13.40 -10.95
N PRO A 311 27.69 12.73 -12.05
CA PRO A 311 26.77 13.32 -13.01
C PRO A 311 25.48 13.77 -12.32
N PRO A 312 24.81 14.82 -12.83
CA PRO A 312 23.54 15.27 -12.28
C PRO A 312 22.59 14.08 -12.22
N ILE A 313 22.01 13.86 -11.05
CA ILE A 313 20.83 13.00 -10.92
C ILE A 313 19.70 13.81 -11.56
N THR A 314 19.54 13.63 -12.87
CA THR A 314 18.33 14.01 -13.58
C THR A 314 17.24 13.08 -13.08
N CYS A 315 16.24 13.63 -12.40
CA CYS A 315 15.01 12.90 -12.13
C CYS A 315 14.47 12.35 -13.46
N ALA A 316 14.29 11.03 -13.53
CA ALA A 316 13.66 10.29 -14.63
C ALA A 316 12.41 9.59 -14.10
#